data_AF-U6DF19-F1
#
_entry.id   AF-U6DF19-F1
#
_cell.length_a   1.000
_cell.length_b   1.000
_cell.length_c   1.000
_cell.angle_alpha   90.00
_cell.angle_beta   90.00
_cell.angle_gamma   90.00
#
_symmetry.space_group_name_H-M   'P 1'
#
loop_
_entity.id
_entity.type
_entity.pdbx_description
1 polymer ?
#
loop_
_entity_poly.entity_id
_entity_poly.type
_entity_poly.pdbx_seq_one_letter_code
_entity_poly.pdbx_strand_id
1 'polypeptide(L)'
;MERNDIIDFKALEKELQAALTADEKYKRENAAKLRAVEQRVASYEEFRGIVLASHLKPLERKDKIGGKRTVAWNCHATQRETESQDEATEISQ
;
A
#
# COMPACT_ATOMS: atom_id res chain seq x y z
N MET A 1 -51.01 -17.63 -24.57
CA MET A 1 -50.11 -17.62 -25.74
C MET A 1 -48.95 -16.72 -25.39
N GLU A 2 -47.77 -17.32 -25.29
CA GLU A 2 -46.52 -16.75 -24.78
C GLU A 2 -46.14 -15.50 -25.58
N ARG A 3 -45.99 -14.37 -24.89
CA ARG A 3 -45.26 -13.24 -25.45
C ARG A 3 -43.80 -13.58 -25.27
N ASN A 4 -43.11 -13.84 -26.37
CA ASN A 4 -41.66 -13.89 -26.40
C ASN A 4 -41.17 -12.52 -25.93
N ASP A 5 -40.89 -12.41 -24.62
CA ASP A 5 -40.21 -11.29 -24.03
C ASP A 5 -38.84 -11.21 -24.70
N ILE A 6 -38.68 -10.23 -25.59
CA ILE A 6 -37.41 -9.96 -26.25
C ILE A 6 -36.42 -9.62 -25.14
N ILE A 7 -35.53 -10.56 -24.84
CA ILE A 7 -34.50 -10.40 -23.81
C ILE A 7 -33.65 -9.18 -24.17
N ASP A 8 -33.65 -8.16 -23.31
CA ASP A 8 -32.76 -7.02 -23.45
C ASP A 8 -31.36 -7.41 -22.98
N PHE A 9 -30.53 -7.83 -23.94
CA PHE A 9 -29.14 -8.18 -23.69
C PHE A 9 -28.31 -7.04 -23.08
N LYS A 10 -28.67 -5.78 -23.34
CA LYS A 10 -27.94 -4.63 -22.78
C LYS A 10 -28.27 -4.44 -21.30
N ALA A 11 -29.53 -4.63 -20.92
CA ALA A 11 -29.93 -4.62 -19.51
C ALA A 11 -29.24 -5.76 -18.75
N LEU A 12 -29.22 -6.96 -19.33
CA LEU A 12 -28.58 -8.13 -18.74
C LEU A 12 -27.05 -7.95 -18.58
N GLU A 13 -26.38 -7.38 -19.57
CA GLU A 13 -24.95 -7.08 -19.49
C GLU A 13 -24.64 -6.07 -18.37
N LYS A 14 -25.49 -5.03 -18.22
CA LYS A 14 -25.34 -4.04 -17.16
C LYS A 14 -25.52 -4.67 -15.78
N GLU A 15 -26.49 -5.56 -15.62
CA GLU A 15 -26.70 -6.30 -14.37
C GLU A 15 -25.50 -7.19 -14.04
N LEU A 16 -24.96 -7.89 -15.04
CA LEU A 16 -23.76 -8.71 -14.88
C LEU A 16 -22.57 -7.86 -14.41
N GLN A 17 -22.30 -6.72 -15.05
CA GLN A 17 -21.20 -5.84 -14.66
C GLN A 17 -21.37 -5.26 -13.26
N ALA A 18 -22.61 -4.92 -12.88
CA ALA A 18 -22.92 -4.47 -11.53
C ALA A 18 -22.66 -5.56 -10.48
N ALA A 19 -23.08 -6.80 -10.77
CA ALA A 19 -22.85 -7.94 -9.89
C ALA A 19 -21.35 -8.24 -9.71
N LEU A 20 -20.59 -8.26 -10.81
CA LEU A 20 -19.13 -8.47 -10.76
C LEU A 20 -18.43 -7.38 -9.93
N THR A 21 -18.79 -6.12 -10.16
CA THR A 21 -18.21 -4.99 -9.42
C THR A 21 -18.53 -5.07 -7.92
N ALA A 22 -19.75 -5.48 -7.57
CA ALA A 22 -20.17 -5.68 -6.18
C ALA A 22 -19.38 -6.80 -5.49
N ASP A 23 -19.20 -7.93 -6.18
CA ASP A 23 -18.43 -9.07 -5.69
C ASP A 23 -16.96 -8.71 -5.46
N GLU A 24 -16.35 -8.00 -6.40
CA GLU A 24 -14.98 -7.54 -6.23
C GLU A 24 -14.85 -6.58 -5.04
N LYS A 25 -15.80 -5.65 -4.88
CA LYS A 25 -15.83 -4.74 -3.74
C LYS A 25 -15.93 -5.52 -2.43
N TYR A 26 -16.84 -6.49 -2.36
CA TYR A 26 -17.00 -7.35 -1.19
C TYR A 26 -15.71 -8.11 -0.86
N LYS A 27 -15.06 -8.72 -1.87
CA LYS A 27 -13.78 -9.43 -1.69
C LYS A 27 -12.69 -8.50 -1.15
N ARG A 28 -12.57 -7.29 -1.70
CA ARG A 28 -11.59 -6.26 -1.28
C ARG A 28 -11.82 -5.82 0.17
N GLU A 29 -13.07 -5.52 0.53
CA GLU A 29 -13.43 -5.12 1.89
C GLU A 29 -13.22 -6.25 2.90
N ASN A 30 -13.61 -7.48 2.57
CA ASN A 30 -13.42 -8.62 3.45
C ASN A 30 -11.95 -8.94 3.69
N ALA A 31 -11.12 -8.85 2.64
CA ALA A 31 -9.67 -8.95 2.78
C ALA A 31 -9.12 -7.87 3.73
N ALA A 32 -9.61 -6.64 3.64
CA ALA A 32 -9.22 -5.56 4.55
C ALA A 32 -9.68 -5.82 6.00
N LYS A 33 -10.90 -6.34 6.20
CA LYS A 33 -11.40 -6.75 7.53
C LYS A 33 -10.49 -7.81 8.16
N LEU A 34 -10.17 -8.87 7.40
CA LEU A 34 -9.29 -9.94 7.89
C LEU A 34 -7.89 -9.41 8.23
N ARG A 35 -7.31 -8.53 7.38
CA ARG A 35 -6.02 -7.88 7.68
C ARG A 35 -6.05 -7.04 8.94
N ALA A 36 -7.10 -6.25 9.15
CA ALA A 36 -7.23 -5.40 10.34
C ALA A 36 -7.35 -6.25 11.62
N VAL A 37 -8.07 -7.37 11.55
CA VAL A 37 -8.15 -8.33 12.66
C VAL A 37 -6.80 -8.98 12.93
N GLU A 38 -6.10 -9.44 11.89
CA GLU A 38 -4.76 -10.04 12.01
C GLU A 38 -3.74 -9.06 12.62
N GLN A 39 -3.82 -7.79 12.24
CA GLN A 39 -2.98 -6.71 12.80
C GLN A 39 -3.35 -6.32 14.24
N ARG A 40 -4.42 -6.88 14.81
CA ARG A 40 -4.89 -6.61 16.19
C ARG A 40 -5.04 -5.12 16.48
N VAL A 41 -5.69 -4.42 15.55
CA VAL A 41 -5.95 -2.97 15.63
C VAL A 41 -6.68 -2.62 16.94
N ALA A 42 -6.25 -1.54 17.60
CA ALA A 42 -6.66 -1.22 18.97
C ALA A 42 -8.06 -0.58 19.06
N SER A 43 -8.49 0.13 18.01
CA SER A 43 -9.77 0.83 17.99
C SER A 43 -10.66 0.47 16.80
N TYR A 44 -11.97 0.59 16.99
CA TYR A 44 -12.93 0.42 15.90
C TYR A 44 -12.75 1.46 14.79
N GLU A 45 -12.37 2.68 15.14
CA GLU A 45 -12.16 3.75 14.14
C GLU A 45 -11.01 3.43 13.18
N GLU A 46 -9.91 2.88 13.69
CA GLU A 46 -8.81 2.39 12.85
C GLU A 46 -9.25 1.20 11.98
N PHE A 47 -10.00 0.25 12.55
CA PHE A 47 -10.57 -0.86 11.79
C PHE A 47 -11.45 -0.35 10.64
N ARG A 48 -12.36 0.58 10.95
CA ARG A 48 -13.26 1.21 9.99
C ARG A 48 -12.47 1.96 8.92
N GLY A 49 -11.42 2.69 9.30
CA GLY A 49 -10.52 3.37 8.39
C GLY A 49 -9.87 2.43 7.39
N ILE A 50 -9.33 1.29 7.85
CA ILE A 50 -8.68 0.28 7.00
C ILE A 50 -9.68 -0.32 6.00
N VAL A 51 -10.91 -0.64 6.43
CA VAL A 51 -11.92 -1.24 5.57
C VAL A 51 -12.41 -0.25 4.50
N LEU A 52 -12.67 1.00 4.89
CA LEU A 52 -13.09 2.05 3.95
C LEU A 52 -11.99 2.37 2.93
N ALA A 53 -10.73 2.37 3.36
CA ALA A 53 -9.56 2.58 2.52
C ALA A 53 -9.15 1.35 1.68
N SER A 54 -9.92 0.25 1.69
CA SER A 54 -9.57 -1.00 0.99
C SER A 54 -9.35 -0.87 -0.52
N HIS A 55 -9.92 0.17 -1.13
CA HIS A 55 -9.79 0.47 -2.55
C HIS A 55 -8.51 1.25 -2.90
N LEU A 56 -7.77 1.76 -1.91
CA LEU A 56 -6.52 2.48 -2.13
C LEU A 56 -5.40 1.52 -2.53
N LYS A 57 -4.59 1.94 -3.51
CA LYS A 57 -3.39 1.21 -3.93
C LYS A 57 -2.18 1.68 -3.11
N PRO A 58 -1.23 0.79 -2.79
CA PRO A 58 0.06 1.20 -2.23
C PRO A 58 0.75 2.21 -3.14
N LEU A 59 1.41 3.21 -2.54
CA LEU A 59 2.17 4.21 -3.29
C LEU A 59 3.35 3.56 -4.01
N GLU A 60 3.47 3.82 -5.30
CA GLU A 60 4.60 3.37 -6.10
C GLU A 60 5.79 4.31 -5.95
N ARG A 61 6.98 3.87 -6.40
CA ARG A 61 8.22 4.67 -6.32
C ARG A 61 8.10 6.01 -7.06
N LYS A 62 7.29 6.04 -8.12
CA LYS A 62 6.98 7.25 -8.91
C LYS A 62 6.03 8.22 -8.20
N ASP A 63 5.25 7.74 -7.22
CA ASP A 63 4.29 8.57 -6.48
C ASP A 63 4.95 9.25 -5.27
N LYS A 64 6.21 8.91 -4.96
CA LYS A 64 6.96 9.50 -3.85
C LYS A 64 7.33 10.95 -4.19
N ILE A 65 6.74 11.88 -3.46
CA ILE A 65 7.06 13.31 -3.55
C ILE A 65 8.43 13.52 -2.86
N GLY A 66 9.42 13.84 -3.67
CA GLY A 66 10.82 14.02 -3.28
C GLY A 66 11.74 13.25 -4.21
N GLY A 67 12.50 13.97 -5.05
CA GLY A 67 13.53 13.39 -5.91
C GLY A 67 14.63 12.68 -5.11
N LYS A 68 15.76 12.33 -5.77
CA LYS A 68 16.94 11.78 -5.07
C LYS A 68 17.29 12.71 -3.90
N ARG A 69 16.97 12.28 -2.69
CA ARG A 69 17.26 13.01 -1.47
C ARG A 69 18.76 12.80 -1.24
N THR A 70 19.57 13.79 -1.59
CA THR A 70 21.04 13.79 -1.39
C THR A 70 21.45 13.93 0.06
N VAL A 71 20.49 13.88 0.99
CA VAL A 71 20.74 13.96 2.41
C VAL A 71 21.03 12.55 2.89
N ALA A 72 22.29 12.28 3.20
CA ALA A 72 22.67 11.09 3.94
C ALA A 72 21.90 11.10 5.27
N TRP A 73 21.09 10.07 5.50
CA TRP A 73 20.34 9.90 6.75
C TRP A 73 21.26 9.87 7.97
N ASN A 74 22.55 9.60 7.74
CA ASN A 74 23.61 9.65 8.73
C ASN A 74 24.77 10.51 8.21
N CYS A 75 24.96 11.71 8.75
CA CYS A 75 26.06 12.60 8.40
C CYS A 75 27.44 12.07 8.86
N HIS A 76 27.48 11.22 9.89
CA HIS A 76 28.72 10.63 10.40
C HIS A 76 29.17 9.41 9.60
N ALA A 77 28.31 8.84 8.74
CA ALA A 77 28.70 7.75 7.85
C ALA A 77 29.54 8.24 6.65
N THR A 78 29.50 9.52 6.32
CA THR A 78 30.17 10.10 5.14
C THR A 78 31.56 10.67 5.44
N GLN A 79 31.94 10.80 6.71
CA GLN A 79 33.19 11.44 7.13
C GLN A 79 34.41 10.50 7.13
N ARG A 80 34.24 9.21 6.82
CA ARG A 80 35.29 8.21 7.05
C ARG A 80 36.21 7.91 5.86
N GLU A 81 36.05 8.60 4.73
CA GLU A 81 36.91 8.39 3.55
C GLU A 81 38.04 9.43 3.39
N THR A 82 38.15 10.45 4.25
CA THR A 82 39.16 11.52 4.06
C THR A 82 40.19 11.70 5.18
N GLU A 83 40.15 10.91 6.27
CA GLU A 83 41.14 11.06 7.35
C GLU A 83 41.60 9.70 7.87
N SER A 84 42.65 9.17 7.25
CA SER A 84 43.54 8.17 7.84
C SER A 84 44.98 8.57 7.55
N GLN A 85 45.46 9.60 8.24
CA GLN A 85 46.88 9.72 8.59
C GLN A 85 46.98 9.33 10.07
N ASP A 86 47.07 8.02 10.32
CA ASP A 86 47.45 7.52 11.65
C ASP A 86 48.99 7.60 11.75
N GLU A 87 49.45 8.68 12.38
CA GLU A 87 50.77 8.78 13.02
C GLU A 87 50.87 7.68 14.09
N ALA A 88 51.74 6.70 13.87
CA ALA A 88 52.05 5.67 14.83
C ALA A 88 52.79 6.27 16.03
N THR A 89 52.09 6.46 17.15
CA THR A 89 52.73 6.75 18.44
C THR A 89 53.12 5.43 19.10
N GLU A 90 54.43 5.18 19.11
CA GLU A 90 55.09 4.14 19.91
C GLU A 90 54.78 4.34 21.41
N ILE A 91 54.37 3.25 22.07
CA ILE A 91 54.29 3.18 23.52
C ILE A 91 55.41 2.25 23.97
N SER A 92 56.46 2.83 24.56
CA SER A 92 57.54 2.09 25.23
C SER A 92 57.07 1.50 26.57
N GLN A 93 57.73 0.39 26.91
CA GLN A 93 57.53 -0.60 27.99
C GLN A 93 57.02 -0.09 29.34
#